data_AF-A0A2V9UIW9-F1
#
_entry.id   AF-A0A2V9UIW9-F1
#
_cell.length_a   1.000
_cell.length_b   1.000
_cell.length_c   1.000
_cell.angle_alpha   90.00
_cell.angle_beta   90.00
_cell.angle_gamma   90.00
#
_symmetry.space_group_name_H-M   'P 1'
#
loop_
_entity.id
_entity.type
_entity.pdbx_description
1 polymer ?
#
loop_
_entity_poly.entity_id
_entity_poly.type
_entity_poly.pdbx_seq_one_letter_code
_entity_poly.pdbx_strand_id
1 'polypeptide(L)'
;MFPWGDNPPETLPDYADRWKTGPDPVGRAAPNEFGLFNMCDNVHEWCSDWYAPDYYAVSPERNPRGPETGGRRSSRGGSWRHHIKISRCATRSSISPDFKYADYGFRVACDV
;
A
#
# COMPACT_ATOMS: atom_id res chain seq x y z
N MET A 1 -12.69 4.25 4.35
CA MET A 1 -12.51 4.19 2.89
C MET A 1 -11.39 3.25 2.46
N PHE A 2 -11.80 2.26 1.69
CA PHE A 2 -11.03 1.34 0.85
C PHE A 2 -11.30 1.68 -0.63
N PRO A 3 -10.64 1.03 -1.60
CA PRO A 3 -10.85 1.31 -3.02
C PRO A 3 -12.30 1.04 -3.51
N TRP A 4 -13.09 0.28 -2.76
CA TRP A 4 -14.51 -0.03 -3.02
C TRP A 4 -15.48 0.72 -2.07
N GLY A 5 -15.01 1.76 -1.38
CA GLY A 5 -15.83 2.55 -0.46
C GLY A 5 -15.65 2.14 1.01
N ASP A 6 -16.72 2.22 1.80
CA ASP A 6 -16.66 2.03 3.27
C ASP A 6 -17.10 0.64 3.73
N ASN A 7 -17.48 -0.24 2.81
CA ASN A 7 -17.81 -1.62 3.14
C ASN A 7 -16.59 -2.34 3.75
N PRO A 8 -16.78 -3.13 4.83
CA PRO A 8 -15.69 -3.80 5.50
C PRO A 8 -14.98 -4.81 4.58
N PRO A 9 -13.64 -4.99 4.70
CA PRO A 9 -12.86 -5.95 3.91
C PRO A 9 -13.41 -7.38 3.87
N GLU A 10 -14.02 -7.81 4.97
CA GLU A 10 -14.61 -9.12 5.16
C GLU A 10 -15.77 -9.41 4.20
N THR A 11 -16.32 -8.37 3.55
CA THR A 11 -17.37 -8.50 2.52
C THR A 11 -16.81 -8.90 1.15
N LEU A 12 -15.48 -8.89 0.97
CA LEU A 12 -14.88 -9.29 -0.29
C LEU A 12 -15.06 -10.81 -0.53
N PRO A 13 -15.28 -11.24 -1.78
CA PRO A 13 -15.30 -12.65 -2.12
C PRO A 13 -14.03 -13.37 -1.67
N ASP A 14 -14.20 -14.59 -1.15
CA ASP A 14 -13.15 -15.48 -0.67
C ASP A 14 -12.22 -14.87 0.41
N TYR A 15 -12.62 -13.80 1.12
CA TYR A 15 -11.72 -13.08 2.05
C TYR A 15 -10.97 -13.99 3.03
N ALA A 16 -11.69 -14.96 3.64
CA ALA A 16 -11.12 -15.92 4.59
C ALA A 16 -10.13 -16.90 3.92
N ASP A 17 -10.26 -17.13 2.62
CA ASP A 17 -9.46 -18.08 1.87
C ASP A 17 -8.27 -17.46 1.14
N ARG A 18 -8.28 -16.14 0.96
CA ARG A 18 -7.19 -15.39 0.32
C ARG A 18 -5.96 -15.29 1.24
N TRP A 19 -4.78 -15.22 0.62
CA TRP A 19 -3.50 -14.97 1.30
C TRP A 19 -3.11 -16.02 2.36
N LYS A 20 -3.26 -17.31 2.05
CA LYS A 20 -2.84 -18.40 2.96
C LYS A 20 -1.34 -18.72 2.86
N THR A 21 -0.78 -18.67 1.66
CA THR A 21 0.58 -19.14 1.38
C THR A 21 1.44 -18.11 0.66
N GLY A 22 0.86 -16.99 0.24
CA GLY A 22 1.55 -15.96 -0.51
C GLY A 22 0.61 -14.87 -1.04
N PRO A 23 1.11 -13.96 -1.88
CA PRO A 23 0.30 -12.98 -2.57
C PRO A 23 -0.63 -13.65 -3.59
N ASP A 24 -1.77 -13.03 -3.85
CA ASP A 24 -2.65 -13.41 -4.95
C ASP A 24 -2.04 -12.97 -6.29
N PRO A 25 -2.35 -13.68 -7.40
CA PRO A 25 -2.15 -13.16 -8.74
C PRO A 25 -2.81 -11.78 -8.88
N VAL A 26 -2.06 -10.82 -9.41
CA VAL A 26 -2.57 -9.45 -9.67
C VAL A 26 -3.77 -9.54 -10.61
N GLY A 27 -4.82 -8.78 -10.30
CA GLY A 27 -6.01 -8.71 -11.16
C GLY A 27 -7.07 -9.78 -10.91
N ARG A 28 -6.93 -10.62 -9.86
CA ARG A 28 -8.00 -11.57 -9.47
C ARG A 28 -9.30 -10.86 -9.08
N ALA A 29 -9.21 -9.72 -8.40
CA ALA A 29 -10.36 -8.91 -7.99
C ALA A 29 -10.61 -7.76 -8.99
N ALA A 30 -11.79 -7.14 -8.93
CA ALA A 30 -12.11 -5.97 -9.73
C ALA A 30 -11.15 -4.79 -9.43
N PRO A 31 -10.78 -3.99 -10.44
CA PRO A 31 -10.00 -2.78 -10.21
C PRO A 31 -10.87 -1.70 -9.55
N ASN A 32 -10.22 -0.66 -9.00
CA ASN A 32 -10.92 0.56 -8.64
C ASN A 32 -11.31 1.38 -9.89
N GLU A 33 -11.96 2.53 -9.71
CA GLU A 33 -12.43 3.40 -10.80
C GLU A 33 -11.30 3.95 -11.70
N PHE A 34 -10.05 3.87 -11.25
CA PHE A 34 -8.86 4.26 -12.02
C PHE A 34 -8.22 3.07 -12.78
N GLY A 35 -8.84 1.89 -12.77
CA GLY A 35 -8.27 0.69 -13.39
C GLY A 35 -7.13 0.06 -12.58
N LEU A 36 -6.95 0.45 -11.31
CA LEU A 36 -5.87 -0.05 -10.46
C LEU A 36 -6.32 -1.23 -9.60
N PHE A 37 -5.53 -2.29 -9.60
CA PHE A 37 -5.76 -3.51 -8.83
C PHE A 37 -4.93 -3.54 -7.56
N ASN A 38 -5.44 -4.21 -6.52
CA ASN A 38 -4.69 -4.55 -5.30
C ASN A 38 -4.10 -3.36 -4.51
N MET A 39 -4.72 -2.17 -4.59
CA MET A 39 -4.20 -0.94 -3.96
C MET A 39 -4.16 -0.94 -2.42
N CYS A 40 -4.84 -1.88 -1.78
CA CYS A 40 -5.00 -1.92 -0.32
C CYS A 40 -4.76 -3.31 0.29
N ASP A 41 -4.31 -4.27 -0.52
CA ASP A 41 -4.11 -5.67 -0.13
C ASP A 41 -2.83 -6.21 -0.79
N ASN A 42 -2.67 -7.54 -0.76
CA ASN A 42 -1.62 -8.28 -1.44
C ASN A 42 -0.21 -8.06 -0.88
N VAL A 43 0.45 -6.95 -1.18
CA VAL A 43 1.82 -6.64 -0.71
C VAL A 43 1.93 -5.17 -0.36
N HIS A 44 2.85 -4.86 0.55
CA HIS A 44 3.23 -3.48 0.76
C HIS A 44 3.92 -2.95 -0.50
N GLU A 45 3.47 -1.81 -1.01
CA GLU A 45 4.06 -1.17 -2.17
C GLU A 45 5.01 -0.07 -1.71
N TRP A 46 6.29 -0.18 -2.07
CA TRP A 46 7.29 0.86 -1.81
C TRP A 46 6.92 2.18 -2.49
N CYS A 47 7.14 3.29 -1.78
CA CYS A 47 7.11 4.63 -2.33
C CYS A 47 8.52 5.24 -2.34
N SER A 48 8.75 6.22 -3.23
CA SER A 48 10.01 6.95 -3.32
C SER A 48 10.34 7.72 -2.05
N ASP A 49 9.33 8.19 -1.32
CA ASP A 49 9.44 9.13 -0.22
C ASP A 49 10.14 8.53 1.01
N TRP A 50 10.96 9.33 1.68
CA TRP A 50 11.32 9.04 3.07
C TRP A 50 10.08 9.15 3.96
N TYR A 51 10.02 8.33 5.01
CA TYR A 51 8.93 8.38 5.98
C TYR A 51 9.27 9.33 7.13
N ALA A 52 8.41 10.31 7.37
CA ALA A 52 8.34 11.04 8.62
C ALA A 52 6.86 11.15 9.07
N PRO A 53 6.53 10.84 10.34
CA PRO A 53 5.14 10.77 10.81
C PRO A 53 4.42 12.12 10.71
N ASP A 54 5.13 13.21 10.96
CA ASP A 54 4.67 14.60 11.03
C ASP A 54 4.79 15.38 9.71
N TYR A 55 5.33 14.78 8.63
CA TYR A 55 5.60 15.48 7.36
C TYR A 55 4.38 16.22 6.79
N TYR A 56 3.17 15.70 6.99
CA TYR A 56 1.96 16.34 6.48
C TYR A 56 1.68 17.72 7.10
N ALA A 57 2.21 18.01 8.29
CA ALA A 57 2.09 19.33 8.92
C ALA A 57 2.90 20.43 8.19
N VAL A 58 3.91 20.04 7.40
CA VAL A 58 4.85 20.95 6.73
C VAL A 58 4.96 20.68 5.23
N SER A 59 4.15 19.76 4.69
CA SER A 59 4.21 19.34 3.29
C SER A 59 3.81 20.50 2.37
N PRO A 60 4.55 20.73 1.26
CA PRO A 60 4.07 21.63 0.22
C PRO A 60 2.79 21.07 -0.42
N GLU A 61 1.94 21.96 -0.92
CA GLU A 61 0.66 21.60 -1.53
C GLU A 61 0.84 20.89 -2.88
N ARG A 62 1.85 21.30 -3.67
CA ARG A 62 2.08 20.80 -5.03
C ARG A 62 3.32 19.92 -5.08
N ASN A 63 3.14 18.70 -5.60
CA ASN A 63 4.20 17.71 -5.82
C ASN A 63 5.15 17.50 -4.61
N PRO A 64 4.62 17.17 -3.42
CA PRO A 64 5.47 16.87 -2.27
C PRO A 64 6.33 15.64 -2.55
N ARG A 65 7.62 15.71 -2.21
CA ARG A 65 8.60 14.63 -2.44
C ARG A 65 9.01 13.89 -1.16
N GLY A 66 8.31 14.15 -0.06
CA GLY A 66 8.69 13.69 1.26
C GLY A 66 9.82 14.53 1.88
N PRO A 67 10.29 14.16 3.07
CA PRO A 67 11.50 14.71 3.67
C PRO A 67 12.73 14.47 2.79
N GLU A 68 13.74 15.34 2.86
CA GLU A 68 14.99 15.19 2.09
C GLU A 68 15.82 13.96 2.55
N THR A 69 15.72 13.62 3.83
CA THR A 69 16.47 12.51 4.45
C THR A 69 15.56 11.69 5.36
N GLY A 70 15.95 10.43 5.62
CA GLY A 70 15.23 9.57 6.55
C GLY A 70 15.90 8.21 6.72
N GLY A 71 15.50 7.48 7.76
CA GLY A 71 15.98 6.11 8.02
C GLY A 71 15.08 5.01 7.46
N ARG A 72 13.88 5.36 6.97
CA ARG A 72 12.86 4.41 6.48
C ARG A 72 12.17 4.98 5.26
N ARG A 73 11.97 4.16 4.22
CA ARG A 73 11.15 4.54 3.07
C ARG A 73 9.68 4.28 3.37
N SER A 74 8.81 5.15 2.86
CA SER A 74 7.37 4.98 2.98
C SER A 74 6.90 3.77 2.18
N SER A 75 5.87 3.10 2.67
CA SER A 75 5.13 2.08 1.93
C SER A 75 3.63 2.23 2.17
N ARG A 76 2.84 1.77 1.20
CA ARG A 76 1.37 1.82 1.22
C ARG A 76 0.78 0.43 0.99
N GLY A 77 -0.54 0.35 1.05
CA GLY A 77 -1.28 -0.90 0.81
C GLY A 77 -1.43 -1.77 2.05
N GLY A 78 -1.70 -3.05 1.81
CA GLY A 78 -1.80 -4.10 2.82
C GLY A 78 -0.72 -5.15 2.61
N SER A 79 -0.79 -6.27 3.30
CA SER A 79 0.15 -7.38 3.08
C SER A 79 -0.55 -8.70 3.39
N TRP A 80 -0.33 -9.68 2.51
CA TRP A 80 -0.83 -11.05 2.65
C TRP A 80 -0.38 -11.72 3.96
N ARG A 81 0.76 -11.28 4.51
CA ARG A 81 1.38 -11.85 5.71
C ARG A 81 1.02 -11.13 7.01
N HIS A 82 0.36 -9.98 6.93
CA HIS A 82 -0.04 -9.22 8.11
C HIS A 82 -1.28 -9.81 8.80
N HIS A 83 -1.41 -9.57 10.10
CA HIS A 83 -2.63 -9.90 10.85
C HIS A 83 -3.84 -9.14 10.29
N ILE A 84 -3.67 -7.85 9.99
CA ILE A 84 -4.62 -7.05 9.23
C ILE A 84 -4.11 -7.00 7.79
N LYS A 85 -4.71 -7.81 6.92
CA LYS A 85 -4.24 -8.01 5.54
C LYS A 85 -4.56 -6.83 4.62
N ILE A 86 -5.67 -6.15 4.89
CA ILE A 86 -6.15 -5.01 4.11
C ILE A 86 -6.05 -3.73 4.92
N SER A 87 -5.35 -2.73 4.37
CA SER A 87 -5.24 -1.41 4.99
C SER A 87 -6.20 -0.41 4.34
N ARG A 88 -6.51 0.67 5.06
CA ARG A 88 -7.25 1.81 4.48
C ARG A 88 -6.34 2.55 3.50
N CYS A 89 -6.92 3.25 2.53
CA CYS A 89 -6.16 4.01 1.51
C CYS A 89 -5.18 5.03 2.12
N ALA A 90 -5.54 5.63 3.25
CA ALA A 90 -4.73 6.63 3.95
C ALA A 90 -3.70 6.04 4.93
N THR A 91 -3.71 4.73 5.18
CA THR A 91 -2.73 4.11 6.07
C THR A 91 -1.33 4.28 5.49
N ARG A 92 -0.39 4.70 6.34
CA ARG A 92 1.02 4.87 5.99
C ARG A 92 1.82 3.85 6.80
N SER A 93 2.69 3.12 6.13
CA SER A 93 3.70 2.28 6.75
C SER A 93 5.08 2.74 6.29
N SER A 94 6.12 2.17 6.87
CA SER A 94 7.48 2.40 6.43
C SER A 94 8.37 1.27 6.90
N ILE A 95 9.50 1.09 6.24
CA ILE A 95 10.53 0.18 6.71
C ILE A 95 11.91 0.59 6.18
N SER A 96 12.99 0.06 6.77
CA SER A 96 14.35 0.32 6.27
C SER A 96 14.47 -0.13 4.82
N PRO A 97 15.07 0.67 3.92
CA PRO A 97 15.26 0.28 2.52
C PRO A 97 16.18 -0.95 2.34
N ASP A 98 16.93 -1.34 3.37
CA ASP A 98 17.83 -2.51 3.30
C ASP A 98 17.08 -3.85 3.39
N PHE A 99 15.82 -3.82 3.82
CA PHE A 99 15.03 -5.04 3.97
C PHE A 99 14.36 -5.49 2.68
N LYS A 100 14.38 -6.82 2.49
CA LYS A 100 13.77 -7.51 1.34
C LYS A 100 12.88 -8.62 1.88
N TYR A 101 11.58 -8.34 1.98
CA TYR A 101 10.59 -9.30 2.45
C TYR A 101 9.68 -9.76 1.30
N ALA A 102 9.19 -11.00 1.40
CA ALA A 102 8.30 -11.61 0.40
C ALA A 102 6.90 -10.95 0.32
N ASP A 103 6.61 -10.00 1.21
CA ASP A 103 5.38 -9.24 1.27
C ASP A 103 5.58 -7.74 1.04
N TYR A 104 6.75 -7.35 0.51
CA TYR A 104 7.06 -6.01 0.01
C TYR A 104 7.39 -6.06 -1.48
N GLY A 105 6.64 -5.31 -2.27
CA GLY A 105 6.82 -5.11 -3.70
C GLY A 105 6.78 -3.62 -4.06
N PHE A 106 6.50 -3.31 -5.32
CA PHE A 106 6.32 -1.94 -5.78
C PHE A 106 5.42 -1.89 -7.01
N ARG A 107 4.91 -0.69 -7.27
CA ARG A 107 4.17 -0.34 -8.49
C ARG A 107 4.91 0.79 -9.19
N VAL A 108 4.95 0.72 -10.52
CA VAL A 108 5.62 1.73 -11.34
C VAL A 108 4.71 2.93 -11.54
N ALA A 109 5.30 4.11 -11.51
CA ALA A 109 4.70 5.36 -11.96
C ALA A 109 5.68 6.06 -12.91
N CYS A 110 5.15 6.87 -13.83
CA CYS A 110 5.91 7.68 -14.76
C CYS A 110 5.21 9.02 -14.96
N ASP A 111 5.98 10.06 -15.29
CA ASP A 111 5.45 11.32 -15.76
C ASP A 111 4.76 11.13 -17.13
N VAL A 112 3.78 11.99 -17.43
CA VAL A 112 3.02 12.03 -18.70
C VAL A 112 3.54 13.13 -19.59
#